data_AF-A0A7V3T1R8-F1
#
_entry.id   AF-A0A7V3T1R8-F1
#
_cell.length_a   1.000
_cell.length_b   1.000
_cell.length_c   1.000
_cell.angle_alpha   90.00
_cell.angle_beta   90.00
_cell.angle_gamma   90.00
#
_symmetry.space_group_name_H-M   'P 1'
#
loop_
_entity.id
_entity.type
_entity.pdbx_description
1 polymer ?
#
loop_
_entity_poly.entity_id
_entity_poly.type
_entity_poly.pdbx_seq_one_letter_code
_entity_poly.pdbx_strand_id
1 'polypeptide(L)'
;MSYKKRGLWLILPGLIGFFAFYIVPFIFSFYYALIESPFNKRFVGVENFIKVFKNEYYRLALKNTFEITVIGVPILVFISLILALLMVSVRNRFQTCRTAFIIPILLPSAAVVMIWNVLFGENS
;
A
#
# COMPACT_ATOMS: atom_id res chain seq x y z
N MET A 1 -21.56 -36.01 -10.11
CA MET A 1 -21.17 -35.20 -8.92
C MET A 1 -21.19 -33.72 -9.32
N SER A 2 -22.11 -32.92 -8.76
CA SER A 2 -22.52 -31.60 -9.28
C SER A 2 -21.37 -30.60 -9.43
N TYR A 3 -21.32 -29.88 -10.58
CA TYR A 3 -20.29 -28.91 -10.99
C TYR A 3 -19.91 -27.89 -9.90
N LYS A 4 -20.84 -27.53 -9.01
CA LYS A 4 -20.61 -26.64 -7.86
C LYS A 4 -19.55 -27.18 -6.89
N LYS A 5 -19.45 -28.51 -6.70
CA LYS A 5 -18.46 -29.12 -5.79
C LYS A 5 -17.05 -29.02 -6.37
N ARG A 6 -16.87 -29.15 -7.70
CA ARG A 6 -15.54 -29.07 -8.35
C ARG A 6 -14.93 -27.66 -8.27
N GLY A 7 -15.75 -26.62 -8.43
CA GLY A 7 -15.30 -25.23 -8.24
C GLY A 7 -14.80 -24.94 -6.83
N LEU A 8 -15.45 -25.54 -5.82
CA LEU A 8 -15.02 -25.40 -4.42
C LEU A 8 -13.62 -25.97 -4.18
N TRP A 9 -13.31 -27.14 -4.75
CA TRP A 9 -11.99 -27.77 -4.63
C TRP A 9 -10.86 -26.97 -5.30
N LEU A 10 -11.16 -26.26 -6.40
CA LEU A 10 -10.19 -25.38 -7.07
C LEU A 10 -9.87 -24.12 -6.27
N ILE A 11 -10.85 -23.59 -5.52
CA ILE A 11 -10.69 -22.37 -4.72
C ILE A 11 -10.10 -22.70 -3.33
N LEU A 12 -10.29 -23.92 -2.84
CA LEU A 12 -9.86 -24.37 -1.52
C LEU A 12 -8.37 -24.09 -1.20
N PRO A 13 -7.37 -24.44 -2.04
CA PRO A 13 -5.97 -24.14 -1.72
C PRO A 13 -5.69 -22.63 -1.64
N GLY A 14 -6.34 -21.82 -2.50
CA GLY A 14 -6.24 -20.36 -2.44
C GLY A 14 -6.85 -19.79 -1.16
N LEU A 15 -8.00 -20.31 -0.73
CA LEU A 15 -8.61 -19.93 0.55
C LEU A 15 -7.75 -20.32 1.74
N ILE A 16 -7.22 -21.55 1.75
CA ILE A 16 -6.31 -22.00 2.82
C ILE A 16 -5.10 -21.06 2.91
N GLY A 17 -4.48 -20.72 1.78
CA GLY A 17 -3.38 -19.76 1.72
C GLY A 17 -3.80 -18.39 2.26
N PHE A 18 -4.95 -17.86 1.83
CA PHE A 18 -5.49 -16.60 2.34
C PHE A 18 -5.69 -16.62 3.86
N PHE A 19 -6.30 -17.67 4.41
CA PHE A 19 -6.48 -17.76 5.86
C PHE A 19 -5.15 -17.86 6.60
N ALA A 20 -4.24 -18.72 6.14
CA ALA A 20 -2.96 -18.98 6.79
C ALA A 20 -2.02 -17.76 6.77
N PHE A 21 -1.94 -17.05 5.64
CA PHE A 21 -0.97 -15.99 5.43
C PHE A 21 -1.53 -14.57 5.53
N TYR A 22 -2.85 -14.40 5.57
CA TYR A 22 -3.48 -13.08 5.72
C TYR A 22 -4.31 -12.97 7.00
N ILE A 23 -5.32 -13.83 7.17
CA ILE A 23 -6.25 -13.71 8.30
C ILE A 23 -5.58 -14.03 9.64
N VAL A 24 -4.81 -15.12 9.72
CA VAL A 24 -4.10 -15.51 10.94
C VAL A 24 -3.14 -14.42 11.43
N PRO A 25 -2.18 -13.89 10.62
CA PRO A 25 -1.31 -12.82 11.08
C PRO A 25 -2.05 -11.51 11.37
N PHE A 26 -3.16 -11.22 10.68
CA PHE A 26 -4.03 -10.08 11.00
C PHE A 26 -4.63 -10.20 12.40
N ILE A 27 -5.19 -11.36 12.76
CA ILE A 27 -5.73 -11.62 14.10
C ILE A 27 -4.65 -11.49 15.17
N PHE A 28 -3.45 -12.04 14.91
CA PHE A 28 -2.32 -11.87 15.83
C PHE A 28 -1.93 -10.41 16.00
N SER A 29 -1.87 -9.63 14.92
CA SER A 29 -1.57 -8.20 14.97
C SER A 29 -2.60 -7.44 15.80
N PHE A 30 -3.89 -7.78 15.65
CA PHE A 30 -4.97 -7.22 16.46
C PHE A 30 -4.84 -7.60 17.94
N TYR A 31 -4.52 -8.86 18.25
CA TYR A 31 -4.24 -9.29 19.62
C TYR A 31 -3.06 -8.53 20.23
N TYR A 32 -1.97 -8.36 19.48
CA TYR A 32 -0.80 -7.59 19.95
C TYR A 32 -1.13 -6.12 20.22
N ALA A 33 -2.08 -5.53 19.50
CA ALA A 33 -2.53 -4.17 19.76
C ALA A 33 -3.23 -4.00 21.12
N LEU A 34 -3.79 -5.08 21.69
CA LEU A 34 -4.54 -5.08 22.95
C LEU A 34 -3.71 -5.48 24.18
N ILE A 35 -2.45 -5.88 24.00
CA ILE A 35 -1.54 -6.24 25.10
C ILE A 35 -0.43 -5.20 25.27
N GLU A 36 0.12 -5.07 26.47
CA GLU A 36 1.11 -4.04 26.80
C GLU A 36 2.37 -4.14 25.94
N SER A 37 2.91 -5.34 25.76
CA SER A 37 4.01 -5.59 24.83
C SER A 37 4.13 -7.08 24.48
N PRO A 38 4.91 -7.45 23.44
CA PRO A 38 5.19 -8.85 23.15
C PRO A 38 5.88 -9.61 24.29
N PHE A 39 6.65 -8.90 25.12
CA PHE A 39 7.38 -9.47 26.26
C PHE A 39 6.52 -9.52 27.54
N ASN A 40 5.69 -8.49 27.76
CA ASN A 40 4.76 -8.41 28.86
C ASN A 40 3.32 -8.55 28.35
N LYS A 41 2.81 -9.78 28.36
CA LYS A 41 1.50 -10.17 27.81
C LYS A 41 0.31 -9.72 28.67
N ARG A 42 0.45 -8.61 29.40
CA ARG A 42 -0.67 -8.02 30.16
C ARG A 42 -1.70 -7.46 29.19
N PHE A 43 -2.95 -7.90 29.30
CA PHE A 43 -4.05 -7.33 28.53
C PHE A 43 -4.36 -5.92 29.03
N VAL A 44 -4.21 -4.92 28.15
CA VAL A 44 -4.46 -3.50 28.44
C VAL A 44 -5.65 -2.93 27.65
N GLY A 45 -6.32 -3.78 26.86
CA GLY A 45 -7.46 -3.39 26.04
C GLY A 45 -7.10 -2.24 25.10
N VAL A 46 -7.81 -1.12 25.20
CA VAL A 46 -7.63 0.03 24.30
C VAL A 46 -6.59 1.05 24.77
N GLU A 47 -5.90 0.81 25.89
CA GLU A 47 -4.98 1.79 26.49
C GLU A 47 -3.83 2.18 25.53
N ASN A 48 -3.32 1.20 24.76
CA ASN A 48 -2.29 1.45 23.75
C ASN A 48 -2.75 2.44 22.67
N PHE A 49 -3.99 2.30 22.21
CA PHE A 49 -4.56 3.23 21.23
C PHE A 49 -4.65 4.64 21.81
N ILE A 50 -5.15 4.79 23.05
CA ILE A 50 -5.24 6.09 23.72
C ILE A 50 -3.85 6.74 23.85
N LYS A 51 -2.83 5.96 24.25
CA LYS A 51 -1.44 6.43 24.35
C LYS A 51 -0.91 6.92 23.00
N VAL A 52 -1.14 6.16 21.92
CA VAL A 52 -0.73 6.52 20.56
C VAL A 52 -1.45 7.77 20.08
N PHE A 53 -2.77 7.88 20.26
CA PHE A 53 -3.53 9.07 19.85
C PHE A 53 -3.17 10.33 20.64
N LYS A 54 -2.70 10.20 21.89
CA LYS A 54 -2.18 11.33 22.68
C LYS A 54 -0.76 11.74 22.28
N ASN A 55 -0.02 10.88 21.58
CA ASN A 55 1.33 11.19 21.14
C ASN A 55 1.30 12.26 20.03
N GLU A 56 2.01 13.37 20.25
CA GLU A 56 2.09 14.48 19.30
C GLU A 56 2.72 14.07 17.97
N TYR A 57 3.81 13.29 18.01
CA TYR A 57 4.48 12.81 16.80
C TYR A 57 3.58 11.90 15.97
N TYR A 58 2.75 11.07 16.63
CA TYR A 58 1.78 10.23 15.92
C TYR A 58 0.71 11.09 15.21
N ARG A 59 0.16 12.10 15.89
CA ARG A 59 -0.84 13.00 15.29
C ARG A 59 -0.25 13.82 14.16
N LEU A 60 0.99 14.29 14.31
CA LEU A 60 1.71 15.01 13.25
C LEU A 60 1.94 14.10 12.03
N ALA A 61 2.44 12.89 12.25
CA ALA A 61 2.62 11.91 11.17
C ALA A 61 1.30 11.59 10.47
N LEU A 62 0.22 11.35 11.23
CA LEU A 62 -1.11 11.08 10.68
C LEU A 62 -1.62 12.25 9.84
N LYS A 63 -1.46 13.49 10.31
CA LYS A 63 -1.83 14.70 9.56
C LYS A 63 -1.03 14.81 8.27
N ASN A 64 0.30 14.65 8.32
CA ASN A 64 1.16 14.70 7.14
C ASN A 64 0.77 13.64 6.10
N THR A 65 0.57 12.38 6.53
CA THR A 65 0.12 11.30 5.64
C THR A 65 -1.24 11.61 5.03
N PHE A 66 -2.16 12.16 5.81
CA PHE A 66 -3.49 12.53 5.34
C PHE A 66 -3.42 13.65 4.31
N GLU A 67 -2.68 14.74 4.58
CA GLU A 67 -2.51 15.86 3.65
C GLU A 67 -1.85 15.41 2.34
N ILE A 68 -0.77 14.62 2.41
CA ILE A 68 -0.10 14.07 1.23
C ILE A 68 -1.05 13.17 0.43
N THR A 69 -1.86 12.35 1.10
CA THR A 69 -2.78 11.42 0.41
C THR A 69 -3.94 12.17 -0.23
N VAL A 70 -4.59 13.07 0.50
CA VAL A 70 -5.78 13.81 0.02
C VAL A 70 -5.44 14.73 -1.14
N ILE A 71 -4.24 15.30 -1.17
CA ILE A 71 -3.79 16.17 -2.26
C ILE A 71 -3.17 15.32 -3.38
N GLY A 72 -2.27 14.40 -3.03
CA GLY A 72 -1.49 13.61 -3.99
C GLY A 72 -2.34 12.64 -4.81
N VAL A 73 -3.30 11.94 -4.20
CA VAL A 73 -4.10 10.93 -4.91
C VAL A 73 -4.98 11.55 -6.00
N PRO A 74 -5.76 12.63 -5.75
CA PRO A 74 -6.55 13.26 -6.81
C PRO A 74 -5.68 13.81 -7.95
N ILE A 75 -4.55 14.44 -7.63
CA ILE A 75 -3.62 14.95 -8.65
C ILE A 75 -3.10 13.79 -9.51
N LEU A 76 -2.68 12.69 -8.88
CA LEU A 76 -2.19 11.51 -9.57
C LEU A 76 -3.26 10.92 -10.51
N VAL A 77 -4.49 10.78 -10.03
CA VAL A 77 -5.62 10.26 -10.81
C VAL A 77 -5.95 11.18 -11.98
N PHE A 78 -5.99 12.50 -11.75
CA PHE A 78 -6.30 13.49 -12.77
C PHE A 78 -5.26 13.52 -13.88
N ILE A 79 -3.97 13.55 -13.52
CA ILE A 79 -2.86 13.49 -14.49
C ILE A 79 -2.89 12.16 -15.25
N SER A 80 -3.10 11.04 -14.55
CA SER A 80 -3.19 9.72 -15.19
C SER A 80 -4.33 9.64 -16.20
N LEU A 81 -5.47 10.26 -15.89
CA LEU A 81 -6.61 10.32 -16.80
C LEU A 81 -6.31 11.16 -18.04
N ILE A 82 -5.72 12.35 -17.87
CA ILE A 82 -5.30 13.19 -19.00
C ILE A 82 -4.31 12.43 -19.90
N LEU A 83 -3.29 11.81 -19.31
CA LEU A 83 -2.31 11.03 -20.05
C LEU A 83 -2.96 9.84 -20.78
N ALA A 84 -3.92 9.15 -20.15
CA ALA A 84 -4.66 8.06 -20.79
C ALA A 84 -5.45 8.56 -22.02
N LEU A 85 -6.15 9.69 -21.91
CA LEU A 85 -6.91 10.28 -23.03
C LEU A 85 -5.98 10.73 -24.17
N LEU A 86 -4.86 11.37 -23.83
CA LEU A 86 -3.84 11.74 -24.83
C LEU A 86 -3.30 10.50 -25.53
N MET A 87 -2.98 9.43 -24.79
CA MET A 87 -2.43 8.20 -25.35
C MET A 87 -3.39 7.50 -26.33
N VAL A 88 -4.70 7.57 -26.10
CA VAL A 88 -5.73 7.07 -27.02
C VAL A 88 -5.69 7.81 -28.37
N SER A 89 -5.38 9.11 -28.38
CA SER A 89 -5.28 9.90 -29.62
C SER A 89 -4.05 9.57 -30.47
N VAL A 90 -2.95 9.07 -29.86
CA VAL A 90 -1.68 8.82 -30.57
C VAL A 90 -1.61 7.40 -31.16
N ARG A 91 -2.64 6.99 -31.90
CA ARG A 91 -2.86 5.62 -32.43
C ARG A 91 -1.64 4.99 -33.13
N ASN A 92 -0.80 5.79 -33.81
CA ASN A 92 0.38 5.30 -34.53
C ASN A 92 1.65 5.12 -33.66
N ARG A 93 1.70 5.63 -32.43
CA ARG A 93 2.86 5.50 -31.51
C ARG A 93 2.50 4.91 -30.15
N PHE A 94 1.28 4.37 -30.02
CA PHE A 94 0.73 3.83 -28.78
C PHE A 94 1.68 2.84 -28.07
N GLN A 95 2.33 1.95 -28.83
CA GLN A 95 3.22 0.94 -28.27
C GLN A 95 4.50 1.54 -27.66
N THR A 96 5.13 2.51 -28.33
CA THR A 96 6.33 3.19 -27.81
C THR A 96 6.00 4.05 -26.60
N CYS A 97 4.89 4.79 -26.64
CA CYS A 97 4.42 5.61 -25.51
C CYS A 97 4.10 4.72 -24.30
N ARG A 98 3.42 3.59 -24.50
CA ARG A 98 3.11 2.63 -23.42
C ARG A 98 4.36 2.12 -22.72
N THR A 99 5.40 1.76 -23.47
CA THR A 99 6.66 1.27 -22.89
C THR A 99 7.33 2.32 -22.02
N ALA A 100 7.34 3.59 -22.45
CA ALA A 100 7.90 4.68 -21.65
C ALA A 100 7.18 4.89 -20.31
N PHE A 101 5.86 4.68 -20.24
CA PHE A 101 5.09 4.74 -18.99
C PHE A 101 5.27 3.53 -18.08
N ILE A 102 5.60 2.36 -18.64
CA ILE A 102 5.79 1.13 -17.85
C ILE A 102 7.18 1.10 -17.21
N ILE A 103 8.21 1.63 -17.88
CA ILE A 103 9.61 1.60 -17.37
C ILE A 103 9.71 2.11 -15.91
N PRO A 104 9.13 3.26 -15.53
CA PRO A 104 9.20 3.77 -14.15
C PRO A 104 8.54 2.84 -13.12
N ILE A 105 7.49 2.11 -13.52
CA ILE A 105 6.75 1.20 -12.62
C ILE A 105 7.61 -0.02 -12.26
N LEU A 106 8.55 -0.40 -13.13
CA LEU A 106 9.45 -1.53 -12.91
C LEU A 106 10.66 -1.15 -12.03
N LEU A 107 10.89 0.15 -11.80
CA LEU A 107 11.99 0.60 -10.97
C LEU A 107 11.69 0.30 -9.49
N PRO A 108 12.64 -0.30 -8.74
CA PRO A 108 12.47 -0.48 -7.31
C PRO A 108 12.42 0.90 -6.63
N SER A 109 11.63 1.01 -5.57
CA SER A 109 11.48 2.27 -4.81
C SER A 109 12.82 2.84 -4.35
N ALA A 110 13.77 1.98 -3.98
CA ALA A 110 15.13 2.38 -3.60
C ALA A 110 15.88 3.12 -4.73
N ALA A 111 15.75 2.68 -5.98
CA ALA A 111 16.38 3.35 -7.12
C ALA A 111 15.75 4.72 -7.37
N VAL A 112 14.43 4.83 -7.22
CA VAL A 112 13.72 6.12 -7.32
C VAL A 112 14.25 7.08 -6.25
N VAL A 113 14.35 6.65 -4.99
CA VAL A 113 14.90 7.47 -3.90
C VAL A 113 16.33 7.93 -4.20
N MET A 114 17.18 7.07 -4.77
CA MET A 114 18.55 7.45 -5.16
C MET A 114 18.55 8.56 -6.22
N ILE A 115 17.68 8.48 -7.23
CA ILE A 115 17.54 9.53 -8.25
C ILE A 115 17.11 10.85 -7.60
N TRP A 116 16.12 10.81 -6.70
CA TRP A 116 15.70 12.00 -5.94
C TRP A 116 16.85 12.59 -5.12
N ASN A 117 17.66 11.77 -4.46
CA ASN A 117 18.83 12.24 -3.72
C ASN A 117 19.90 12.85 -4.65
N VAL A 118 20.05 12.39 -5.89
CA VAL A 118 20.97 13.04 -6.84
C VAL A 118 20.40 14.36 -7.37
N LEU A 119 19.09 14.43 -7.59
CA LEU A 119 18.43 15.62 -8.16
C LEU A 119 18.22 16.74 -7.13
N PHE A 120 17.97 16.37 -5.87
CA PHE A 120 17.58 17.28 -4.79
C PHE A 120 18.49 17.18 -3.57
N GLY A 121 19.44 16.25 -3.55
CA GLY A 121 20.48 16.24 -2.53
C GLY A 121 21.43 17.39 -2.79
N GLU A 122 21.37 18.38 -1.90
CA GLU A 122 22.40 19.39 -1.81
C GLU A 122 23.75 18.69 -1.58
N ASN A 123 24.76 19.06 -2.37
CA ASN A 123 26.16 18.87 -1.98
C ASN A 123 26.35 19.48 -0.58
N SER A 124 26.41 18.63 0.45
CA SER A 124 27.00 18.91 1.76
C SER A 124 27.98 17.80 2.08
#